data_AF-D9PW97-F1
#
_entry.id   AF-D9PW97-F1
#
_cell.length_a   1.000
_cell.length_b   1.000
_cell.length_c   1.000
_cell.angle_alpha   90.00
_cell.angle_beta   90.00
_cell.angle_gamma   90.00
#
_symmetry.space_group_name_H-M   'P 1'
#
loop_
_entity.id
_entity.type
_entity.pdbx_description
1 polymer ?
#
loop_
_entity_poly.entity_id
_entity_poly.type
_entity_poly.pdbx_seq_one_letter_code
_entity_poly.pdbx_strand_id
1 'polypeptide(L)'
;MRLIPLLFLIIVSVSCCTAGYRVFENHEIIFHYPASWRQVSFIHPPYDVERGYEYAITVAEPGGELRTMVTVEKLKADYRFPVPDNLTGEREVTVNGYRGVEFIYPENGSMVRATTIVTPRGRYAVICKADRGDFEMEKENFDLVTYSFRVKQ
;
A
#
# COMPACT_ATOMS: atom_id res chain seq x y z
N MET A 1 -63.77 -4.85 11.22
CA MET A 1 -62.78 -4.34 10.24
C MET A 1 -61.48 -4.07 10.97
N ARG A 2 -60.39 -4.74 10.61
CA ARG A 2 -59.05 -4.56 11.21
C ARG A 2 -58.28 -3.53 10.38
N LEU A 3 -57.87 -2.42 11.01
CA LEU A 3 -56.95 -1.44 10.44
C LEU A 3 -55.54 -1.77 10.93
N ILE A 4 -54.65 -2.13 9.99
CA ILE A 4 -53.21 -2.31 10.24
C ILE A 4 -52.56 -0.92 10.03
N PRO A 5 -51.93 -0.29 11.04
CA PRO A 5 -51.16 0.91 10.80
C PRO A 5 -49.83 0.53 10.13
N LEU A 6 -49.66 0.96 8.89
CA LEU A 6 -48.43 0.84 8.11
C LEU A 6 -47.40 1.83 8.68
N LEU A 7 -46.45 1.34 9.48
CA LEU A 7 -45.37 2.18 10.02
C LEU A 7 -44.31 2.35 8.91
N PHE A 8 -44.26 3.53 8.30
CA PHE A 8 -43.20 3.90 7.36
C PHE A 8 -41.88 4.10 8.11
N LEU A 9 -40.94 3.17 7.96
CA LEU A 9 -39.57 3.35 8.41
C LEU A 9 -38.84 4.19 7.35
N ILE A 10 -38.71 5.50 7.58
CA ILE A 10 -37.86 6.37 6.75
C ILE A 10 -36.41 6.08 7.16
N ILE A 11 -35.73 5.22 6.40
CA ILE A 11 -34.28 5.07 6.51
C ILE A 11 -33.66 6.29 5.83
N VAL A 12 -33.25 7.27 6.62
CA VAL A 12 -32.39 8.36 6.14
C VAL A 12 -30.99 7.77 6.00
N SER A 13 -30.64 7.30 4.81
CA SER A 13 -29.26 6.97 4.47
C SER A 13 -28.46 8.26 4.39
N VAL A 14 -27.75 8.60 5.46
CA VAL A 14 -26.73 9.65 5.41
C VAL A 14 -25.57 9.07 4.60
N SER A 15 -25.54 9.39 3.31
CA SER A 15 -24.40 9.10 2.42
C SER A 15 -23.23 9.98 2.85
N CYS A 16 -22.48 9.51 3.85
CA CYS A 16 -21.20 10.08 4.20
C CYS A 16 -20.17 9.54 3.20
N CYS A 17 -19.77 10.35 2.23
CA CYS A 17 -18.70 10.06 1.29
C CYS A 17 -17.35 10.01 2.03
N THR A 18 -17.10 8.97 2.82
CA THR A 18 -15.73 8.58 3.17
C THR A 18 -15.27 7.62 2.09
N ALA A 19 -14.25 7.99 1.33
CA ALA A 19 -13.51 7.04 0.51
C ALA A 19 -13.08 5.88 1.41
N GLY A 20 -13.71 4.72 1.24
CA GLY A 20 -13.46 3.56 2.08
C GLY A 20 -12.06 2.98 1.83
N TYR A 21 -11.61 2.09 2.71
CA TYR A 21 -10.44 1.27 2.49
C TYR A 21 -10.82 -0.21 2.45
N ARG A 22 -9.99 -1.01 1.78
CA ARG A 22 -9.95 -2.46 1.88
C ARG A 22 -8.76 -2.86 2.73
N VAL A 23 -8.82 -4.06 3.29
CA VAL A 23 -7.73 -4.63 4.10
C VAL A 23 -7.11 -5.77 3.32
N PHE A 24 -5.79 -5.73 3.17
CA PHE A 24 -5.01 -6.91 2.86
C PHE A 24 -4.52 -7.54 4.16
N GLU A 25 -4.64 -8.85 4.27
CA GLU A 25 -4.19 -9.61 5.42
C GLU A 25 -3.71 -10.99 4.96
N ASN A 26 -2.49 -11.35 5.33
CA ASN A 26 -1.98 -12.72 5.20
C ASN A 26 -1.53 -13.25 6.58
N HIS A 27 -0.77 -14.33 6.63
CA HIS A 27 -0.32 -14.92 7.90
C HIS A 27 0.69 -14.04 8.68
N GLU A 28 1.28 -13.02 8.05
CA GLU A 28 2.39 -12.23 8.62
C GLU A 28 2.13 -10.73 8.69
N ILE A 29 1.42 -10.16 7.71
CA ILE A 29 1.23 -8.71 7.58
C ILE A 29 -0.23 -8.33 7.39
N ILE A 30 -0.51 -7.07 7.73
CA ILE A 30 -1.78 -6.38 7.48
C ILE A 30 -1.45 -4.99 6.93
N PHE A 31 -2.18 -4.55 5.91
CA PHE A 31 -2.20 -3.15 5.47
C PHE A 31 -3.54 -2.80 4.83
N HIS A 32 -3.86 -1.51 4.79
CA HIS A 32 -5.04 -0.97 4.15
C HIS A 32 -4.70 -0.43 2.77
N TYR A 33 -5.65 -0.44 1.84
CA TYR A 33 -5.51 0.17 0.52
C TYR A 33 -6.85 0.79 0.07
N PRO A 34 -6.86 1.73 -0.88
CA PRO A 34 -8.10 2.40 -1.28
C PRO A 34 -9.17 1.41 -1.73
N ALA A 35 -10.43 1.63 -1.36
CA ALA A 35 -11.50 0.69 -1.71
C ALA A 35 -11.78 0.62 -3.22
N SER A 36 -11.39 1.65 -3.97
CA SER A 36 -11.41 1.68 -5.44
C SER A 36 -10.31 0.83 -6.07
N TRP A 37 -9.22 0.55 -5.35
CA TRP A 37 -8.10 -0.24 -5.85
C TRP A 37 -8.36 -1.75 -5.75
N ARG A 38 -7.57 -2.51 -6.49
CA ARG A 38 -7.60 -3.98 -6.48
C ARG A 38 -6.22 -4.56 -6.23
N GLN A 39 -6.16 -5.68 -5.53
CA GLN A 39 -4.97 -6.53 -5.54
C GLN A 39 -4.79 -7.11 -6.94
N VAL A 40 -3.62 -6.90 -7.52
CA VAL A 40 -3.29 -7.36 -8.88
C VAL A 40 -2.28 -8.50 -8.87
N SER A 41 -1.51 -8.66 -7.79
CA SER A 41 -0.56 -9.76 -7.65
C SER A 41 -0.32 -10.13 -6.18
N PHE A 42 0.03 -11.40 -5.98
CA PHE A 42 0.72 -11.88 -4.79
C PHE A 42 1.74 -12.92 -5.25
N ILE A 43 3.02 -12.57 -5.20
CA ILE A 43 4.10 -13.33 -5.82
C ILE A 43 5.01 -13.89 -4.73
N HIS A 44 5.21 -15.21 -4.79
CA HIS A 44 6.28 -15.92 -4.09
C HIS A 44 7.25 -16.46 -5.13
N PRO A 45 8.36 -15.76 -5.42
CA PRO A 45 9.33 -16.28 -6.37
C PRO A 45 9.93 -17.58 -5.81
N PRO A 46 10.25 -18.56 -6.68
CA PRO A 46 11.08 -19.69 -6.28
C PRO A 46 12.36 -19.22 -5.60
N TYR A 47 12.84 -19.97 -4.61
CA TYR A 47 13.96 -19.57 -3.75
C TYR A 47 15.25 -19.27 -4.53
N ASP A 48 15.43 -19.97 -5.65
CA ASP A 48 16.56 -19.89 -6.58
C ASP A 48 16.51 -18.71 -7.56
N VAL A 49 15.42 -17.96 -7.61
CA VAL A 49 15.36 -16.73 -8.41
C VAL A 49 16.06 -15.59 -7.66
N GLU A 50 16.95 -14.88 -8.36
CA GLU A 50 17.58 -13.63 -7.92
C GLU A 50 16.56 -12.48 -7.82
N ARG A 51 15.61 -12.60 -6.89
CA ARG A 51 14.79 -11.49 -6.39
C ARG A 51 15.30 -11.10 -5.01
N GLY A 52 15.28 -9.81 -4.73
CA GLY A 52 15.61 -9.23 -3.42
C GLY A 52 14.53 -9.45 -2.35
N TYR A 53 13.38 -10.01 -2.73
CA TYR A 53 12.24 -10.25 -1.85
C TYR A 53 11.88 -11.73 -1.74
N GLU A 54 11.33 -12.11 -0.59
CA GLU A 54 10.72 -13.41 -0.29
C GLU A 54 9.30 -13.50 -0.86
N TYR A 55 8.56 -12.39 -0.80
CA TYR A 55 7.27 -12.23 -1.45
C TYR A 55 6.97 -10.76 -1.73
N ALA A 56 6.06 -10.53 -2.68
CA ALA A 56 5.56 -9.19 -3.01
C ALA A 56 4.04 -9.20 -3.22
N ILE A 57 3.36 -8.18 -2.73
CA ILE A 57 1.92 -7.93 -2.95
C ILE A 57 1.76 -6.60 -3.64
N THR A 58 1.09 -6.58 -4.80
CA THR A 58 0.79 -5.32 -5.50
C THR A 58 -0.70 -5.05 -5.47
N VAL A 59 -1.04 -3.82 -5.07
CA VAL A 59 -2.38 -3.22 -5.23
C VAL A 59 -2.29 -2.05 -6.19
N ALA A 60 -3.30 -1.86 -7.03
CA ALA A 60 -3.28 -0.83 -8.06
C ALA A 60 -4.67 -0.27 -8.34
N GLU A 61 -4.70 0.94 -8.89
CA GLU A 61 -5.91 1.53 -9.45
C GLU A 61 -6.42 0.66 -10.62
N PRO A 62 -7.74 0.39 -10.74
CA PRO A 62 -8.30 -0.33 -11.87
C PRO A 62 -8.16 0.46 -13.18
N GLY A 63 -7.90 -0.21 -14.29
CA GLY A 63 -7.94 0.40 -15.64
C GLY A 63 -6.72 1.26 -16.01
N GLY A 64 -5.85 1.61 -15.07
CA GLY A 64 -4.68 2.46 -15.30
C GLY A 64 -3.38 1.75 -15.70
N GLU A 65 -3.43 0.55 -16.30
CA GLU A 65 -2.22 -0.19 -16.77
C GLU A 65 -1.08 -0.34 -15.73
N LEU A 66 -1.39 -0.36 -14.42
CA LEU A 66 -0.39 -0.36 -13.33
C LEU A 66 0.48 0.92 -13.25
N ARG A 67 0.02 2.04 -13.80
CA ARG A 67 0.67 3.36 -13.68
C ARG A 67 0.71 3.83 -12.22
N THR A 68 -0.43 3.68 -11.54
CA THR A 68 -0.57 3.97 -10.11
C THR A 68 -0.73 2.68 -9.32
N MET A 69 0.27 2.38 -8.48
CA MET A 69 0.31 1.15 -7.70
C MET A 69 1.13 1.28 -6.42
N VAL A 70 0.88 0.37 -5.49
CA VAL A 70 1.74 0.13 -4.32
C VAL A 70 2.12 -1.33 -4.26
N THR A 71 3.41 -1.62 -4.13
CA THR A 71 3.94 -2.95 -3.89
C THR A 71 4.52 -3.04 -2.48
N VAL A 72 4.04 -4.00 -1.69
CA VAL A 72 4.60 -4.34 -0.38
C VAL A 72 5.48 -5.59 -0.53
N GLU A 73 6.77 -5.45 -0.29
CA GLU A 73 7.75 -6.51 -0.40
C GLU A 73 8.26 -6.92 0.97
N LYS A 74 8.38 -8.23 1.21
CA LYS A 74 9.22 -8.75 2.29
C LYS A 74 10.61 -9.01 1.73
N LEU A 75 11.61 -8.32 2.24
CA LEU A 75 12.98 -8.40 1.74
C LEU A 75 13.70 -9.63 2.32
N LYS A 76 14.53 -10.27 1.51
CA LYS A 76 15.47 -11.29 1.99
C LYS A 76 16.44 -10.66 2.99
N ALA A 77 16.88 -11.42 3.99
CA ALA A 77 17.63 -10.91 5.14
C ALA A 77 18.92 -10.14 4.74
N ASP A 78 19.63 -10.63 3.73
CA ASP A 78 20.88 -10.10 3.19
C ASP A 78 20.67 -9.02 2.10
N TYR A 79 19.46 -8.91 1.55
CA TYR A 79 19.18 -7.96 0.48
C TYR A 79 19.13 -6.53 0.99
N ARG A 80 19.90 -5.64 0.37
CA ARG A 80 19.80 -4.19 0.61
C ARG A 80 18.92 -3.58 -0.46
N PHE A 81 17.90 -2.83 -0.03
CA PHE A 81 17.03 -2.14 -0.97
C PHE A 81 17.89 -1.14 -1.77
N PRO A 82 17.86 -1.17 -3.10
CA PRO A 82 18.69 -0.30 -3.91
C PRO A 82 18.19 1.13 -3.75
N VAL A 83 19.08 2.00 -3.26
CA VAL A 83 18.82 3.44 -3.18
C VAL A 83 19.34 4.07 -4.47
N PRO A 84 18.50 4.67 -5.31
CA PRO A 84 18.94 5.28 -6.56
C PRO A 84 19.78 6.54 -6.33
N ASP A 85 20.76 6.81 -7.19
CA ASP A 85 21.63 8.01 -7.06
C ASP A 85 20.88 9.34 -7.31
N ASN A 86 19.72 9.28 -7.95
CA ASN A 86 18.92 10.44 -8.37
C ASN A 86 17.79 10.77 -7.37
N LEU A 87 18.06 10.65 -6.07
CA LEU A 87 17.08 10.99 -5.04
C LEU A 87 16.65 12.46 -5.14
N THR A 88 15.36 12.66 -4.95
CA THR A 88 14.72 13.98 -4.81
C THR A 88 14.27 14.25 -3.37
N GLY A 89 14.23 13.22 -2.53
CA GLY A 89 13.97 13.32 -1.11
C GLY A 89 14.38 12.07 -0.35
N GLU A 90 14.85 12.25 0.88
CA GLU A 90 15.17 11.20 1.83
C GLU A 90 14.79 11.66 3.23
N ARG A 91 14.14 10.78 4.01
CA ARG A 91 13.84 11.05 5.42
C ARG A 91 13.67 9.79 6.24
N GLU A 92 14.01 9.88 7.52
CA GLU A 92 13.62 8.89 8.51
C GLU A 92 12.12 8.98 8.80
N VAL A 93 11.47 7.83 8.98
CA VAL A 93 10.05 7.72 9.29
C VAL A 93 9.79 6.68 10.38
N THR A 94 8.64 6.79 11.03
CA THR A 94 8.11 5.76 11.92
C THR A 94 6.79 5.24 11.35
N VAL A 95 6.71 3.94 11.08
CA VAL A 95 5.53 3.27 10.56
C VAL A 95 4.99 2.32 11.64
N ASN A 96 3.89 2.68 12.29
CA ASN A 96 3.29 1.87 13.38
C ASN A 96 4.30 1.41 14.44
N GLY A 97 5.21 2.30 14.83
CA GLY A 97 6.27 2.03 15.82
C GLY A 97 7.52 1.36 15.27
N TYR A 98 7.55 0.96 13.99
CA TYR A 98 8.73 0.46 13.32
C TYR A 98 9.55 1.60 12.71
N ARG A 99 10.87 1.52 12.83
CA ARG A 99 11.77 2.46 12.17
C ARG A 99 11.80 2.18 10.68
N GLY A 100 11.83 3.25 9.89
CA GLY A 100 12.00 3.16 8.45
C GLY A 100 12.72 4.35 7.86
N VAL A 101 13.09 4.19 6.59
CA VAL A 101 13.66 5.26 5.76
C VAL A 101 12.86 5.34 4.47
N GLU A 102 12.44 6.55 4.13
CA GLU A 102 11.66 6.86 2.93
C GLU A 102 12.54 7.60 1.92
N PHE A 103 12.48 7.16 0.67
CA PHE A 103 13.19 7.75 -0.47
C PHE A 103 12.19 8.12 -1.55
N ILE A 104 12.40 9.26 -2.21
CA ILE A 104 11.61 9.69 -3.37
C ILE A 104 12.53 9.88 -4.57
N TYR A 105 12.24 9.24 -5.68
CA TYR A 105 13.06 9.31 -6.90
C TYR A 105 12.24 9.16 -8.17
N PRO A 106 12.69 9.73 -9.30
CA PRO A 106 12.06 9.51 -10.59
C PRO A 106 12.50 8.19 -11.22
N GLU A 107 11.56 7.50 -11.88
CA GLU A 107 11.81 6.24 -12.59
C GLU A 107 10.95 6.15 -13.85
N ASN A 108 11.57 6.14 -15.03
CA ASN A 108 10.92 5.87 -16.33
C ASN A 108 9.61 6.65 -16.58
N GLY A 109 9.58 7.95 -16.28
CA GLY A 109 8.39 8.82 -16.45
C GLY A 109 7.45 8.85 -15.24
N SER A 110 7.65 7.95 -14.29
CA SER A 110 6.96 7.93 -13.01
C SER A 110 7.80 8.59 -11.90
N MET A 111 7.14 8.79 -10.77
CA MET A 111 7.78 9.05 -9.48
C MET A 111 7.54 7.85 -8.56
N VAL A 112 8.54 7.54 -7.75
CA VAL A 112 8.51 6.42 -6.81
C VAL A 112 8.80 6.94 -5.40
N ARG A 113 8.00 6.49 -4.43
CA ARG A 113 8.28 6.60 -2.99
C ARG A 113 8.50 5.22 -2.43
N ALA A 114 9.73 4.91 -2.02
CA ALA A 114 10.05 3.65 -1.38
C ALA A 114 10.28 3.87 0.12
N THR A 115 9.50 3.18 0.96
CA THR A 115 9.65 3.18 2.41
C THR A 115 10.18 1.83 2.87
N THR A 116 11.44 1.77 3.29
CA THR A 116 12.01 0.58 3.91
C THR A 116 11.68 0.55 5.41
N ILE A 117 11.29 -0.60 5.95
CA ILE A 117 10.78 -0.74 7.32
C ILE A 117 11.47 -1.93 7.99
N VAL A 118 11.99 -1.73 9.20
CA VAL A 118 12.60 -2.78 10.02
C VAL A 118 11.64 -3.21 11.12
N THR A 119 11.28 -4.48 11.14
CA THR A 119 10.31 -5.06 12.10
C THR A 119 10.91 -6.27 12.81
N PRO A 120 10.29 -6.76 13.90
CA PRO A 120 10.68 -8.03 14.54
C PRO A 120 10.56 -9.26 13.62
N ARG A 121 9.74 -9.19 12.56
CA ARG A 121 9.51 -10.28 11.59
C ARG A 121 10.38 -10.17 10.34
N GLY A 122 11.32 -9.22 10.30
CA GLY A 122 12.20 -8.98 9.16
C GLY A 122 12.04 -7.58 8.56
N ARG A 123 12.55 -7.43 7.34
CA ARG A 123 12.61 -6.16 6.63
C ARG A 123 11.59 -6.12 5.51
N TYR A 124 10.96 -4.96 5.34
CA TYR A 124 9.93 -4.74 4.33
C TYR A 124 10.24 -3.48 3.51
N ALA A 125 9.69 -3.42 2.31
CA ALA A 125 9.63 -2.20 1.52
C ALA A 125 8.19 -1.95 1.06
N VAL A 126 7.69 -0.73 1.25
CA VAL A 126 6.44 -0.26 0.64
C VAL A 126 6.83 0.68 -0.50
N ILE A 127 6.57 0.25 -1.74
CA ILE A 127 7.00 0.92 -2.97
C ILE A 127 5.76 1.49 -3.64
N CYS A 128 5.60 2.81 -3.53
CA CYS A 128 4.50 3.55 -4.15
C CYS A 128 4.96 4.13 -5.47
N LYS A 129 4.19 3.96 -6.54
CA LYS A 129 4.52 4.46 -7.87
C LYS A 129 3.29 5.08 -8.50
N ALA A 130 3.47 6.23 -9.14
CA ALA A 130 2.49 6.89 -10.00
C ALA A 130 3.21 7.67 -11.11
N ASP A 131 2.48 8.01 -12.16
CA ASP A 131 2.95 8.96 -13.15
C ASP A 131 3.33 10.28 -12.48
N ARG A 132 4.36 10.96 -13.00
CA ARG A 132 4.91 12.16 -12.36
C ARG A 132 3.86 13.26 -12.12
N GLY A 133 2.87 13.37 -13.00
CA GLY A 133 1.78 14.36 -12.87
C GLY A 133 0.80 14.03 -11.74
N ASP A 134 0.67 12.75 -11.38
CA ASP A 134 -0.35 12.27 -10.45
C ASP A 134 0.21 11.94 -9.07
N PHE A 135 1.54 11.80 -8.95
CA PHE A 135 2.21 11.32 -7.75
C PHE A 135 1.84 12.08 -6.46
N GLU A 136 1.77 13.41 -6.51
CA GLU A 136 1.37 14.21 -5.35
C GLU A 136 -0.13 14.11 -5.04
N MET A 137 -0.97 13.86 -6.05
CA MET A 137 -2.41 13.64 -5.86
C MET A 137 -2.67 12.28 -5.20
N GLU A 138 -1.80 11.30 -5.45
CA GLU A 138 -1.87 9.95 -4.88
C GLU A 138 -1.32 9.85 -3.45
N LYS A 139 -0.84 10.97 -2.87
CA LYS A 139 -0.20 10.99 -1.56
C LYS A 139 -1.07 10.35 -0.46
N GLU A 140 -2.37 10.64 -0.43
CA GLU A 140 -3.27 10.06 0.59
C GLU A 140 -3.44 8.55 0.42
N ASN A 141 -3.53 8.07 -0.82
CA ASN A 141 -3.62 6.65 -1.13
C ASN A 141 -2.33 5.91 -0.76
N PHE A 142 -1.18 6.52 -1.06
CA PHE A 142 0.12 5.98 -0.67
C PHE A 142 0.32 5.99 0.84
N ASP A 143 -0.07 7.07 1.54
CA ASP A 143 0.03 7.18 2.99
C ASP A 143 -0.87 6.14 3.68
N LEU A 144 -2.08 5.90 3.15
CA LEU A 144 -2.96 4.85 3.63
C LEU A 144 -2.26 3.49 3.62
N VAL A 145 -1.60 3.11 2.53
CA VAL A 145 -0.90 1.82 2.47
C VAL A 145 0.33 1.80 3.36
N THR A 146 1.22 2.80 3.25
CA THR A 146 2.46 2.84 4.01
C THR A 146 2.23 2.89 5.51
N TYR A 147 1.39 3.78 6.00
CA TYR A 147 1.25 4.02 7.44
C TYR A 147 0.21 3.13 8.13
N SER A 148 -0.58 2.35 7.38
CA SER A 148 -1.38 1.26 7.95
C SER A 148 -0.63 -0.08 8.04
N PHE A 149 0.54 -0.19 7.39
CA PHE A 149 1.34 -1.41 7.39
C PHE A 149 1.73 -1.83 8.81
N ARG A 150 1.49 -3.10 9.13
CA ARG A 150 1.94 -3.73 10.38
C ARG A 150 2.20 -5.21 10.20
N VAL A 151 3.09 -5.75 11.03
CA VAL A 151 3.28 -7.20 11.18
C VAL A 151 2.34 -7.73 12.26
N LYS A 152 1.86 -8.95 12.07
CA LYS A 152 1.09 -9.68 13.07
C LYS A 152 2.01 -10.10 14.23
N GLN A 153 1.47 -9.97 15.45
CA GLN A 153 2.12 -10.43 16.67
C GLN A 153 2.16 -11.95 16.69
#